data_AF-A0A191WE92-F1
#
_entry.id   AF-A0A191WE92-F1
#
_cell.length_a   1.000
_cell.length_b   1.000
_cell.length_c   1.000
_cell.angle_alpha   90.00
_cell.angle_beta   90.00
_cell.angle_gamma   90.00
#
_symmetry.space_group_name_H-M   'P 1'
#
loop_
_entity.id
_entity.type
_entity.pdbx_description
1 polymer ?
#
loop_
_entity_poly.entity_id
_entity_poly.type
_entity_poly.pdbx_seq_one_letter_code
_entity_poly.pdbx_strand_id
1 'polypeptide(L)'
;MTIMLEAVSIWEQGGVPVRLVFRGERWRPVDTPIPLAREPETLPAAVTHPPAQQLGWRIRACSESDELVTIDIVQVDGGWVVDHLWA
;
A
#
# COMPACT_ATOMS: atom_id res chain seq x y z
N MET A 1 -4.30 8.29 13.54
CA MET A 1 -4.36 7.18 12.58
C MET A 1 -5.76 7.19 11.99
N THR A 2 -5.88 7.55 10.71
CA THR A 2 -7.18 7.69 10.03
C THR A 2 -7.25 6.63 8.95
N ILE A 3 -8.25 5.76 9.03
CA ILE A 3 -8.57 4.81 7.97
C ILE A 3 -9.38 5.56 6.91
N MET A 4 -9.00 5.45 5.63
CA MET A 4 -9.60 6.31 4.60
C MET A 4 -10.34 5.66 3.44
N LEU A 5 -10.18 4.43 2.98
CA LEU A 5 -10.93 3.89 1.82
C LEU A 5 -11.06 4.83 0.59
N GLU A 6 -10.15 5.80 0.45
CA GLU A 6 -10.09 6.70 -0.68
C GLU A 6 -9.34 6.02 -1.81
N ALA A 7 -9.81 6.19 -3.05
CA ALA A 7 -9.18 5.58 -4.21
C ALA A 7 -7.77 6.15 -4.42
N VAL A 8 -6.83 5.26 -4.72
CA VAL A 8 -5.47 5.57 -5.14
C VAL A 8 -5.16 4.76 -6.39
N SER A 9 -4.45 5.34 -7.34
CA SER A 9 -3.94 4.61 -8.50
C SER A 9 -2.44 4.47 -8.38
N ILE A 10 -1.90 3.30 -8.69
CA ILE A 10 -0.46 3.07 -8.70
C ILE A 10 0.02 2.61 -10.07
N TRP A 11 1.28 2.90 -10.35
CA TRP A 11 2.02 2.26 -11.43
C TRP A 11 3.12 1.45 -10.80
N GLU A 12 3.30 0.23 -11.31
CA GLU A 12 4.27 -0.71 -10.79
C GLU A 12 5.38 -0.94 -11.81
N GLN A 13 6.59 -1.20 -11.31
CA GLN A 13 7.70 -1.73 -12.07
C GLN A 13 8.20 -2.98 -11.38
N GLY A 14 8.18 -4.12 -12.09
CA GLY A 14 8.54 -5.40 -11.47
C GLY A 14 7.63 -5.80 -10.30
N GLY A 15 6.37 -5.35 -10.31
CA GLY A 15 5.41 -5.58 -9.23
C GLY A 15 5.59 -4.67 -8.01
N VAL A 16 6.48 -3.69 -8.05
CA VAL A 16 6.71 -2.73 -6.95
C VAL A 16 6.19 -1.34 -7.36
N PRO A 17 5.43 -0.62 -6.50
CA PRO A 17 4.96 0.72 -6.80
C PRO A 17 6.10 1.71 -7.10
N VAL A 18 6.00 2.42 -8.22
CA VAL A 18 6.97 3.47 -8.62
C VAL A 18 6.32 4.84 -8.80
N ARG A 19 4.99 4.92 -8.80
CA ARG A 19 4.22 6.17 -8.87
C ARG A 19 2.84 5.95 -8.28
N LEU A 20 2.29 7.00 -7.67
CA LEU A 20 0.92 7.03 -7.20
C LEU A 20 0.21 8.30 -7.70
N VAL A 21 -1.10 8.18 -7.86
CA VAL A 21 -2.01 9.34 -7.93
C VAL A 21 -3.01 9.19 -6.79
N PHE A 22 -2.98 10.16 -5.88
CA PHE A 22 -3.82 10.21 -4.68
C PHE A 22 -4.37 11.62 -4.54
N ARG A 23 -5.69 11.75 -4.33
CA ARG A 23 -6.41 13.04 -4.27
C ARG A 23 -6.17 13.96 -5.48
N GLY A 24 -5.97 13.36 -6.66
CA GLY A 24 -5.70 14.10 -7.90
C GLY A 24 -4.27 14.63 -8.02
N GLU A 25 -3.41 14.42 -7.03
CA GLU A 25 -2.00 14.80 -7.05
C GLU A 25 -1.10 13.60 -7.33
N ARG A 26 0.07 13.85 -7.93
CA ARG A 26 1.08 12.84 -8.21
C ARG A 26 2.06 12.73 -7.06
N TRP A 27 2.33 11.48 -6.68
CA TRP A 27 3.28 11.16 -5.62
C TRP A 27 4.32 10.18 -6.15
N ARG A 28 5.57 10.35 -5.70
CA ARG A 28 6.69 9.46 -6.03
C ARG A 28 7.20 8.80 -4.76
N PRO A 29 7.38 7.48 -4.72
CA PRO A 29 8.08 6.83 -3.62
C PRO A 29 9.47 7.45 -3.43
N VAL A 30 9.84 7.75 -2.19
CA VAL A 30 11.19 8.24 -1.85
C VAL A 30 12.12 7.12 -1.36
N ASP A 31 11.52 6.00 -0.95
CA ASP A 31 12.19 4.77 -0.52
C ASP A 31 11.51 3.57 -1.19
N THR A 32 12.12 2.37 -1.09
CA THR A 32 11.52 1.14 -1.60
C THR A 32 10.21 0.82 -0.85
N PRO A 33 9.06 0.69 -1.55
CA PRO A 33 7.81 0.26 -0.93
C PRO A 33 7.95 -1.05 -0.17
N ILE A 34 7.28 -1.13 0.98
CA ILE A 34 7.30 -2.31 1.85
C ILE A 34 5.99 -3.08 1.63
N PRO A 35 6.03 -4.37 1.27
CA PRO A 35 4.81 -5.15 1.10
C PRO A 35 4.09 -5.30 2.44
N LEU A 36 2.78 -5.03 2.45
CA LEU A 36 1.90 -5.33 3.57
C LEU A 36 1.40 -6.76 3.38
N ALA A 37 1.78 -7.65 4.27
CA ALA A 37 1.32 -9.03 4.28
C ALA A 37 0.43 -9.26 5.50
N ARG A 38 -0.61 -10.08 5.33
CA ARG A 38 -1.44 -10.55 6.45
C ARG A 38 -1.22 -12.03 6.65
N GLU A 39 -1.05 -12.41 7.91
CA GLU A 39 -1.12 -13.80 8.31
C GLU A 39 -2.57 -14.27 8.17
N PRO A 40 -2.84 -15.38 7.49
CA PRO A 40 -4.21 -15.87 7.33
C PRO A 40 -4.83 -16.18 8.71
N GLU A 41 -6.06 -15.67 8.91
CA GLU A 41 -6.77 -15.70 10.19
C GLU A 41 -7.13 -17.13 10.66
N THR A 42 -7.11 -18.10 9.75
CA THR A 42 -7.41 -19.50 10.06
C THR A 42 -6.44 -20.39 9.31
N LEU A 43 -5.57 -21.04 10.07
CA LEU A 43 -4.68 -22.06 9.54
C LEU A 43 -4.96 -23.39 10.23
N PRO A 44 -5.07 -24.49 9.47
CA PRO A 44 -5.01 -25.81 10.07
C PRO A 44 -3.73 -25.90 10.91
N ALA A 45 -3.80 -26.46 12.11
CA ALA A 45 -2.65 -26.60 13.02
C ALA A 45 -1.45 -27.34 12.39
N ALA A 46 -1.67 -28.06 11.28
CA ALA A 46 -0.63 -28.72 10.50
C ALA A 46 0.15 -27.79 9.55
N VAL A 47 -0.29 -26.55 9.33
CA VAL A 47 0.39 -25.56 8.48
C VAL A 47 1.25 -24.67 9.37
N THR A 48 2.54 -24.99 9.46
CA THR A 48 3.51 -24.19 10.24
C THR A 48 4.05 -22.98 9.47
N HIS A 49 3.84 -22.92 8.15
CA HIS A 49 4.29 -21.84 7.27
C HIS A 49 3.23 -21.51 6.21
N PRO A 50 2.16 -20.80 6.59
CA PRO A 50 1.23 -20.24 5.60
C PRO A 50 1.96 -19.31 4.63
N PRO A 51 1.67 -19.34 3.32
CA PRO A 51 2.08 -18.24 2.46
C PRO A 51 1.33 -16.98 2.91
N ALA A 52 2.06 -15.97 3.36
CA ALA A 52 1.47 -14.69 3.72
C ALA A 52 0.85 -14.06 2.46
N GLN A 53 -0.42 -13.64 2.54
CA GLN A 53 -1.06 -12.99 1.42
C GLN A 53 -0.66 -11.51 1.44
N GLN A 54 -0.03 -11.04 0.36
CA GLN A 54 0.24 -9.63 0.18
C GLN A 54 -1.08 -8.90 -0.04
N LEU A 55 -1.46 -8.04 0.91
CA LEU A 55 -2.68 -7.24 0.85
C LEU A 55 -2.43 -5.86 0.24
N GLY A 56 -1.18 -5.39 0.28
CA GLY A 56 -0.80 -4.16 -0.39
C GLY A 56 0.58 -3.65 -0.06
N TRP A 57 0.71 -2.34 0.13
CA TRP A 57 1.98 -1.65 0.22
C TRP A 57 1.97 -0.53 1.24
N ARG A 58 3.05 -0.42 2.02
CA ARG A 58 3.44 0.80 2.73
C ARG A 58 4.42 1.56 1.86
N ILE A 59 4.09 2.82 1.59
CA ILE A 59 4.82 3.66 0.66
C ILE A 59 5.13 4.97 1.36
N ARG A 60 6.41 5.31 1.47
CA ARG A 60 6.82 6.68 1.79
C ARG A 60 6.94 7.45 0.50
N ALA A 61 6.18 8.53 0.32
CA ALA A 61 6.06 9.22 -0.95
C ALA A 61 6.13 10.75 -0.80
N CYS A 62 6.70 11.40 -1.81
CA CYS A 62 6.79 12.84 -1.94
C CYS A 62 5.86 13.34 -3.06
N SER A 63 5.13 14.42 -2.80
CA SER A 63 4.23 15.07 -3.75
C SER A 63 5.00 15.99 -4.72
N GLU A 64 4.32 16.61 -5.69
CA GLU A 64 4.96 17.63 -6.55
C GLU A 64 5.20 18.96 -5.80
N SER A 65 4.59 19.13 -4.62
CA SER A 65 4.71 20.30 -3.75
C SER A 65 5.68 20.08 -2.58
N ASP A 66 6.53 19.04 -2.64
CA ASP A 66 7.47 18.62 -1.59
C ASP A 66 6.81 18.20 -0.26
N GLU A 67 5.53 17.80 -0.28
CA GLU A 67 4.89 17.17 0.87
C GLU A 67 5.33 15.71 0.98
N LEU A 68 5.72 15.27 2.18
CA LEU A 68 6.16 13.91 2.45
C LEU A 68 5.13 13.18 3.31
N VAL A 69 4.66 12.03 2.83
CA VAL A 69 3.73 11.18 3.58
C VAL A 69 4.20 9.74 3.62
N THR A 70 3.72 9.00 4.60
CA THR A 70 3.65 7.53 4.55
C THR A 70 2.20 7.13 4.31
N ILE A 71 1.97 6.27 3.33
CA ILE A 71 0.65 5.80 2.93
C ILE A 71 0.64 4.28 2.87
N ASP A 72 -0.31 3.66 3.56
CA ASP A 72 -0.63 2.25 3.38
C ASP A 72 -1.79 2.14 2.41
N ILE A 73 -1.61 1.31 1.40
CA ILE A 73 -2.63 1.01 0.40
C ILE A 73 -2.92 -0.49 0.40
N VAL A 74 -4.18 -0.86 0.20
CA VAL A 74 -4.63 -2.25 0.13
C VAL A 74 -5.51 -2.48 -1.09
N GLN A 75 -5.54 -3.71 -1.60
CA GLN A 75 -6.47 -4.09 -2.66
C GLN A 75 -7.88 -4.34 -2.09
N VAL A 76 -8.87 -3.64 -2.63
CA VAL A 76 -10.30 -3.84 -2.36
C VAL A 76 -11.04 -3.85 -3.68
N ASP A 77 -11.82 -4.91 -3.94
CA ASP A 77 -12.63 -5.08 -5.15
C ASP A 77 -11.89 -4.83 -6.48
N GLY A 78 -10.60 -5.22 -6.53
CA GLY A 78 -9.74 -5.06 -7.72
C GLY A 78 -9.15 -3.67 -7.92
N GLY A 79 -9.42 -2.72 -7.01
CA GLY A 79 -8.81 -1.40 -6.95
C GLY A 79 -7.88 -1.25 -5.75
N TRP A 80 -7.11 -0.15 -5.74
CA TRP A 80 -6.30 0.23 -4.58
C TRP A 80 -6.99 1.32 -3.78
N VAL A 81 -7.02 1.15 -2.46
CA VAL A 81 -7.56 2.14 -1.54
C VAL A 81 -6.56 2.45 -0.44
N VAL A 82 -6.64 3.67 0.11
CA VAL A 82 -5.82 4.08 1.25
C VAL A 82 -6.36 3.45 2.53
N ASP A 83 -5.56 2.60 3.15
CA ASP A 83 -5.84 2.02 4.46
C ASP A 83 -5.39 2.94 5.59
N HIS A 84 -4.18 3.53 5.49
CA HIS A 84 -3.66 4.48 6.47
C HIS A 84 -2.84 5.59 5.81
N LEU A 85 -2.84 6.78 6.42
CA LEU A 85 -2.03 7.93 6.00
C LEU A 85 -1.39 8.62 7.21
N TRP A 86 -0.11 8.94 7.08
CA TRP A 86 0.70 9.70 8.05
C TRP A 86 1.48 10.80 7.34
N ALA A 87 1.41 12.04 7.84
CA ALA A 87 2.10 13.23 7.33
C ALA A 87 3.01 13.80 8.42
#